data_AF-A0AAU6C577-F1
#
_entry.id   AF-A0AAU6C577-F1
#
_cell.length_a   1.000
_cell.length_b   1.000
_cell.length_c   1.000
_cell.angle_alpha   90.00
_cell.angle_beta   90.00
_cell.angle_gamma   90.00
#
_symmetry.space_group_name_H-M   'P 1'
#
loop_
_entity.id
_entity.type
_entity.pdbx_description
1 polymer ?
#
loop_
_entity_poly.entity_id
_entity_poly.type
_entity_poly.pdbx_seq_one_letter_code
_entity_poly.pdbx_strand_id
1 'polypeptide(L)'
;MTPGADPTAYAPQTVPSPGETLKETLEVLGIPQADLARRTGLSTKHINQVIQGTAALSPDTALLLERATGVPAGLWSAREAAWRTQLAREEEERALSEHLGWLDHFPLRELVSRDILPDGSKNVRNLRRLLDFFGVATPEVAHNVWRGYQAAFRRSSVLSPNEYATATWLRLAEREARKKHCEPYDRAALTDLLPRLRELTLQDQNVWSEELPRLCAQVGVALVFVPALTKTNVSGATRWLTSDKVMVALSDRFKTDDQFWFSLFHELAHVLLHGKRLTFMDDRDNLSPDKRHEDTSEDEANAFAASVLLPPEYATAYRRLAATRYLSLADIQAFARSAGIASGIVVGRLQHDRVYDWGKGNGLKRKVTLG
;
A
#
# COMPACT_ATOMS: atom_id res chain seq x y z
N MET A 1 -2.61 -10.93 7.41
CA MET A 1 -3.90 -11.62 7.49
C MET A 1 -4.75 -10.90 8.50
N THR A 2 -5.81 -10.23 8.06
CA THR A 2 -7.01 -10.04 8.88
C THR A 2 -8.08 -10.88 8.19
N PRO A 3 -8.66 -11.89 8.86
CA PRO A 3 -9.91 -12.45 8.38
C PRO A 3 -10.91 -11.29 8.38
N GLY A 4 -11.56 -11.03 7.24
CA GLY A 4 -12.72 -10.17 7.20
C GLY A 4 -13.72 -10.68 8.23
N ALA A 5 -14.28 -9.77 9.03
CA ALA A 5 -15.31 -10.10 9.99
C ALA A 5 -16.40 -10.92 9.28
N ASP A 6 -16.68 -12.12 9.81
CA ASP A 6 -17.69 -13.01 9.30
C ASP A 6 -19.05 -12.29 9.29
N PRO A 7 -19.70 -12.11 8.12
CA PRO A 7 -20.99 -11.42 8.02
C PRO A 7 -22.13 -12.14 8.76
N THR A 8 -21.89 -13.36 9.26
CA THR A 8 -22.83 -14.12 10.09
C THR A 8 -22.60 -14.00 11.60
N ALA A 9 -21.58 -13.25 12.03
CA ALA A 9 -21.35 -13.02 13.46
C ALA A 9 -22.51 -12.22 14.06
N TYR A 10 -23.25 -12.84 14.99
CA TYR A 10 -24.26 -12.18 15.79
C TYR A 10 -23.61 -11.01 16.57
N ALA A 11 -23.87 -9.78 16.10
CA ALA A 11 -23.47 -8.55 16.76
C ALA A 11 -24.74 -7.89 17.31
N PRO A 12 -25.12 -8.14 18.59
CA PRO A 12 -26.31 -7.52 19.16
C PRO A 12 -26.17 -6.00 19.15
N GLN A 13 -27.24 -5.30 18.79
CA GLN A 13 -27.26 -3.82 18.71
C GLN A 13 -27.05 -3.16 20.07
N THR A 14 -27.29 -3.89 21.16
CA THR A 14 -27.01 -3.49 22.53
C THR A 14 -26.41 -4.69 23.28
N VAL A 15 -25.25 -4.48 23.90
CA VAL A 15 -24.68 -5.46 24.84
C VAL A 15 -25.20 -5.06 26.22
N PRO A 16 -25.97 -5.91 26.94
CA PRO A 16 -26.38 -5.57 28.30
C PRO A 16 -25.13 -5.45 29.18
N SER A 17 -25.14 -4.45 30.06
CA SER A 17 -23.99 -4.24 30.93
C SER A 17 -23.82 -5.44 31.88
N PRO A 18 -22.58 -5.74 32.32
CA PRO A 18 -22.33 -6.75 33.34
C PRO A 18 -23.11 -6.48 34.62
N GLY A 19 -23.33 -5.20 34.93
CA GLY A 19 -24.11 -4.74 36.06
C GLY A 19 -25.61 -5.07 35.97
N GLU A 20 -26.22 -4.89 34.80
CA GLU A 20 -27.60 -5.31 34.53
C GLU A 20 -27.73 -6.83 34.63
N THR A 21 -26.80 -7.57 34.02
CA THR A 21 -26.78 -9.04 34.10
C THR A 21 -26.64 -9.52 35.55
N LEU A 22 -25.78 -8.86 36.34
CA LEU A 22 -25.61 -9.16 37.76
C LEU A 22 -26.89 -8.86 38.55
N LYS A 23 -27.55 -7.74 38.27
CA LYS A 23 -28.82 -7.37 38.91
C LYS A 23 -29.91 -8.42 38.63
N GLU A 24 -30.09 -8.82 37.37
CA GLU A 24 -31.05 -9.87 36.98
C GLU A 24 -30.72 -11.22 37.65
N THR A 25 -29.44 -11.59 37.69
CA THR A 25 -28.99 -12.82 38.37
C THR A 25 -29.32 -12.79 39.86
N LEU A 26 -29.12 -11.65 40.52
CA LEU A 26 -29.45 -11.48 41.93
C LEU A 26 -30.95 -11.54 42.20
N GLU A 27 -31.77 -10.99 41.31
CA GLU A 27 -33.23 -11.06 41.39
C GLU A 27 -33.73 -12.51 41.27
N VAL A 28 -33.19 -13.29 40.32
CA VAL A 28 -33.52 -14.72 40.13
C VAL A 28 -33.11 -15.56 41.34
N LEU A 29 -31.93 -15.30 41.91
CA LEU A 29 -31.43 -16.02 43.08
C LEU A 29 -32.07 -15.54 44.39
N GLY A 30 -32.83 -14.44 44.38
CA GLY A 30 -33.38 -13.82 45.58
C GLY A 30 -32.31 -13.29 46.54
N ILE A 31 -31.14 -12.88 46.03
CA ILE A 31 -30.00 -12.42 46.83
C ILE A 31 -29.96 -10.88 46.81
N PRO A 32 -30.19 -10.19 47.95
CA PRO A 32 -29.99 -8.74 48.01
C PRO A 32 -28.53 -8.35 47.78
N GLN A 33 -28.26 -7.17 47.19
CA GLN A 33 -26.88 -6.70 46.96
C GLN A 33 -26.03 -6.65 48.23
N ALA A 34 -26.65 -6.31 49.37
CA ALA A 34 -26.00 -6.33 50.68
C ALA A 34 -25.59 -7.76 51.11
N ASP A 35 -26.35 -8.78 50.72
CA ASP A 35 -26.00 -10.17 50.97
C ASP A 35 -24.90 -10.64 50.01
N LEU A 36 -24.96 -10.27 48.73
CA LEU A 36 -23.87 -10.54 47.78
C LEU A 36 -22.53 -9.94 48.27
N ALA A 37 -22.55 -8.69 48.76
CA ALA A 37 -21.38 -8.04 49.33
C ALA A 37 -20.77 -8.86 50.48
N ARG A 38 -21.60 -9.36 51.41
CA ARG A 38 -21.16 -10.25 52.49
C ARG A 38 -20.58 -11.57 51.97
N ARG A 39 -21.23 -12.21 50.98
CA ARG A 39 -20.78 -13.49 50.40
C ARG A 39 -19.45 -13.39 49.66
N THR A 40 -19.22 -12.27 48.98
CA THR A 40 -18.02 -12.03 48.17
C THR A 40 -16.88 -11.38 48.95
N GLY A 41 -17.16 -10.82 50.13
CA GLY A 41 -16.20 -10.01 50.89
C GLY A 41 -15.96 -8.62 50.29
N LEU A 42 -16.74 -8.22 49.28
CA LEU A 42 -16.65 -6.92 48.63
C LEU A 42 -17.52 -5.88 49.38
N SER A 43 -17.18 -4.60 49.25
CA SER A 43 -18.03 -3.55 49.80
C SER A 43 -19.35 -3.43 49.03
N THR A 44 -20.44 -3.10 49.72
CA THR A 44 -21.73 -2.79 49.08
C THR A 44 -21.60 -1.65 48.06
N LYS A 45 -20.72 -0.68 48.34
CA LYS A 45 -20.36 0.40 47.41
C LYS A 45 -19.79 -0.17 46.10
N HIS A 46 -18.85 -1.10 46.18
CA HIS A 46 -18.23 -1.69 44.99
C HIS A 46 -19.24 -2.51 44.17
N ILE A 47 -20.06 -3.34 44.82
CA ILE A 47 -21.15 -4.07 44.14
C ILE A 47 -22.10 -3.11 43.43
N ASN A 48 -22.51 -2.02 44.09
CA ASN A 48 -23.35 -1.00 43.47
C ASN A 48 -22.65 -0.35 42.26
N GLN A 49 -21.36 0.01 42.38
CA GLN A 49 -20.61 0.60 41.26
C GLN A 49 -20.50 -0.34 40.05
N VAL A 50 -20.35 -1.64 40.27
CA VAL A 50 -20.39 -2.66 39.20
C VAL A 50 -21.79 -2.73 38.57
N ILE A 51 -22.85 -2.72 39.39
CA ILE A 51 -24.24 -2.72 38.92
C ILE A 51 -24.56 -1.48 38.08
N GLN A 52 -24.02 -0.32 38.46
CA GLN A 52 -24.17 0.94 37.69
C GLN A 52 -23.23 1.02 36.47
N GLY A 53 -22.38 0.02 36.22
CA GLY A 53 -21.40 0.01 35.11
C GLY A 53 -20.21 0.97 35.28
N THR A 54 -20.15 1.72 36.40
CA THR A 54 -19.08 2.69 36.70
C THR A 54 -17.76 2.04 37.10
N ALA A 55 -17.80 0.84 37.72
CA ALA A 55 -16.62 0.04 38.01
C ALA A 55 -16.52 -1.13 37.05
N ALA A 56 -15.30 -1.43 36.57
CA ALA A 56 -15.04 -2.60 35.77
C ALA A 56 -15.07 -3.88 36.61
N LEU A 57 -15.66 -4.93 36.08
CA LEU A 57 -15.65 -6.26 36.68
C LEU A 57 -14.30 -6.94 36.36
N SER A 58 -13.39 -6.92 37.33
CA SER A 58 -12.08 -7.57 37.18
C SER A 58 -12.20 -9.11 37.17
N PRO A 59 -11.20 -9.84 36.63
CA PRO A 59 -11.18 -11.31 36.70
C PRO A 59 -11.31 -11.86 38.12
N ASP A 60 -10.70 -11.18 39.11
CA ASP A 60 -10.80 -11.58 40.52
C ASP A 60 -12.24 -11.41 41.04
N THR A 61 -12.90 -10.29 40.71
CA THR A 61 -14.31 -10.07 41.04
C THR A 61 -15.20 -11.11 40.36
N ALA A 62 -14.90 -11.52 39.13
CA ALA A 62 -15.62 -12.58 38.42
C ALA A 62 -15.57 -13.93 39.17
N LEU A 63 -14.39 -14.31 39.69
CA LEU A 63 -14.23 -15.54 40.49
C LEU A 63 -15.01 -15.49 41.81
N LEU A 64 -15.07 -14.32 42.46
CA LEU A 64 -15.87 -14.12 43.66
C LEU A 64 -17.37 -14.25 43.35
N LEU A 65 -17.82 -13.65 42.25
CA LEU A 65 -19.21 -13.74 41.79
C LEU A 65 -19.59 -15.16 41.39
N GLU A 66 -18.69 -15.92 40.75
CA GLU A 66 -18.93 -17.34 40.44
C GLU A 66 -19.24 -18.15 41.70
N ARG A 67 -18.42 -17.99 42.74
CA ARG A 67 -18.63 -18.69 44.02
C ARG A 67 -19.95 -18.28 44.69
N ALA A 68 -20.35 -17.02 44.55
CA ALA A 68 -21.54 -16.49 45.21
C ALA A 68 -22.85 -16.73 44.44
N THR A 69 -22.79 -16.81 43.10
CA THR A 69 -23.97 -16.86 42.21
C THR A 69 -24.09 -18.18 41.44
N GLY A 70 -23.03 -18.97 41.36
CA GLY A 70 -22.95 -20.17 40.53
C GLY A 70 -22.75 -19.91 39.04
N VAL A 71 -22.71 -18.63 38.61
CA VAL A 71 -22.48 -18.26 37.20
C VAL A 71 -20.98 -18.27 36.90
N PRO A 72 -20.49 -19.02 35.90
CA PRO A 72 -19.07 -19.10 35.58
C PRO A 72 -18.39 -17.74 35.40
N ALA A 73 -17.21 -17.56 35.99
CA ALA A 73 -16.37 -16.36 35.90
C ALA A 73 -16.07 -15.98 34.44
N GLY A 74 -15.87 -16.99 33.58
CA GLY A 74 -15.67 -16.77 32.14
C GLY A 74 -16.84 -16.05 31.47
N LEU A 75 -18.09 -16.27 31.91
CA LEU A 75 -19.25 -15.55 31.39
C LEU A 75 -19.26 -14.08 31.84
N TRP A 76 -18.90 -13.81 33.10
CA TRP A 76 -18.77 -12.44 33.61
C TRP A 76 -17.70 -11.65 32.86
N SER A 77 -16.51 -12.25 32.69
CA SER A 77 -15.40 -11.62 31.96
C SER A 77 -15.73 -11.40 30.48
N ALA A 78 -16.39 -12.36 29.82
CA ALA A 78 -16.81 -12.19 28.43
C ALA A 78 -17.81 -11.04 28.26
N ARG A 79 -18.77 -10.90 29.19
CA ARG A 79 -19.74 -9.79 29.19
C ARG A 79 -19.07 -8.44 29.45
N GLU A 80 -18.16 -8.36 30.42
CA GLU A 80 -17.39 -7.14 30.70
C GLU A 80 -16.58 -6.71 29.48
N ALA A 81 -15.85 -7.65 28.86
CA ALA A 81 -15.07 -7.35 27.66
C ALA A 81 -15.96 -6.84 26.52
N ALA A 82 -17.11 -7.48 26.29
CA ALA A 82 -18.06 -7.06 25.25
C ALA A 82 -18.63 -5.66 25.51
N TRP A 83 -19.05 -5.38 26.75
CA TRP A 83 -19.58 -4.07 27.15
C TRP A 83 -18.54 -2.95 27.04
N ARG A 84 -17.32 -3.17 27.53
CA ARG A 84 -16.22 -2.19 27.43
C ARG A 84 -15.84 -1.93 25.98
N THR A 85 -15.83 -2.98 25.15
CA THR A 85 -15.60 -2.82 23.70
C THR A 85 -16.68 -1.97 23.04
N GLN A 86 -17.95 -2.17 23.42
CA GLN A 86 -19.06 -1.35 22.90
C GLN A 86 -18.91 0.12 23.30
N LEU A 87 -18.64 0.41 24.58
CA LEU A 87 -18.40 1.79 25.04
C LEU A 87 -17.23 2.45 24.30
N ALA A 88 -16.12 1.72 24.10
CA ALA A 88 -14.96 2.22 23.36
C ALA A 88 -15.29 2.50 21.89
N ARG A 89 -16.13 1.66 21.24
CA ARG A 89 -16.59 1.89 19.86
C ARG A 89 -17.49 3.12 19.75
N GLU A 90 -18.34 3.37 20.73
CA GLU A 90 -19.20 4.56 20.75
C GLU A 90 -18.39 5.84 20.94
N GLU A 91 -17.35 5.80 21.78
CA GLU A 91 -16.41 6.90 21.95
C GLU A 91 -15.58 7.13 20.68
N GLU A 92 -15.07 6.06 20.07
CA GLU A 92 -14.37 6.12 18.77
C GLU A 92 -15.26 6.72 17.68
N GLU A 93 -16.52 6.27 17.57
CA GLU A 93 -17.47 6.79 16.58
C GLU A 93 -17.69 8.31 16.74
N ARG A 94 -17.81 8.79 18.00
CA ARG A 94 -17.89 10.22 18.30
C ARG A 94 -16.62 10.95 17.89
N ALA A 95 -15.44 10.45 18.27
CA ALA A 95 -14.17 11.04 17.89
C ALA A 95 -14.01 11.11 16.36
N LEU A 96 -14.25 10.01 15.64
CA LEU A 96 -14.16 9.95 14.19
C LEU A 96 -15.15 10.88 13.48
N SER A 97 -16.32 11.15 14.07
CA SER A 97 -17.29 12.09 13.50
C SER A 97 -16.74 13.51 13.37
N GLU A 98 -15.75 13.89 14.19
CA GLU A 98 -15.07 15.18 14.12
C GLU A 98 -14.06 15.26 12.95
N HIS A 99 -13.67 14.11 12.38
CA HIS A 99 -12.66 14.02 11.33
C HIS A 99 -13.21 13.70 9.93
N LEU A 100 -14.53 13.80 9.71
CA LEU A 100 -15.15 13.49 8.42
C LEU A 100 -14.59 14.32 7.26
N GLY A 101 -14.10 15.54 7.54
CA GLY A 101 -13.46 16.41 6.54
C GLY A 101 -12.21 15.80 5.89
N TRP A 102 -11.56 14.83 6.54
CA TRP A 102 -10.39 14.15 5.98
C TRP A 102 -10.70 13.39 4.67
N LEU A 103 -11.95 12.92 4.52
CA LEU A 103 -12.41 12.25 3.30
C LEU A 103 -12.31 13.14 2.05
N ASP A 104 -12.28 14.46 2.21
CA ASP A 104 -12.27 15.43 1.10
C ASP A 104 -10.95 15.48 0.34
N HIS A 105 -9.90 14.94 0.94
CA HIS A 105 -8.58 14.86 0.31
C HIS A 105 -8.46 13.71 -0.70
N PHE A 106 -9.42 12.77 -0.69
CA PHE A 106 -9.34 11.52 -1.45
C PHE A 106 -10.27 11.48 -2.67
N PRO A 107 -9.90 10.73 -3.72
CA PRO A 107 -10.79 10.50 -4.86
C PRO A 107 -11.89 9.48 -4.51
N LEU A 108 -12.89 9.87 -3.70
CA LEU A 108 -13.92 8.96 -3.18
C LEU A 108 -14.64 8.17 -4.28
N ARG A 109 -14.95 8.79 -5.43
CA ARG A 109 -15.59 8.09 -6.56
C ARG A 109 -14.74 6.93 -7.09
N GLU A 110 -13.42 7.13 -7.14
CA GLU A 110 -12.49 6.13 -7.64
C GLU A 110 -12.26 5.02 -6.60
N LEU A 111 -12.28 5.38 -5.31
CA LEU A 111 -12.28 4.39 -4.22
C LEU A 111 -13.53 3.50 -4.25
N VAL A 112 -14.68 4.06 -4.60
CA VAL A 112 -15.93 3.29 -4.78
C VAL A 112 -15.83 2.38 -6.01
N SER A 113 -15.36 2.90 -7.16
CA SER A 113 -15.24 2.07 -8.37
C SER A 113 -14.24 0.92 -8.23
N ARG A 114 -13.32 1.02 -7.26
CA ARG A 114 -12.34 -0.02 -6.91
C ARG A 114 -12.76 -0.89 -5.70
N ASP A 115 -14.02 -0.79 -5.26
CA ASP A 115 -14.60 -1.57 -4.14
C ASP A 115 -13.85 -1.38 -2.80
N ILE A 116 -13.22 -0.23 -2.60
CA ILE A 116 -12.59 0.13 -1.32
C ILE A 116 -13.64 0.74 -0.39
N LEU A 117 -14.49 1.61 -0.93
CA LEU A 117 -15.60 2.22 -0.23
C LEU A 117 -16.93 1.74 -0.81
N PRO A 118 -17.97 1.53 0.03
CA PRO A 118 -19.29 1.12 -0.44
C PRO A 118 -20.00 2.22 -1.24
N ASP A 119 -19.78 3.48 -0.88
CA ASP A 119 -20.33 4.67 -1.55
C ASP A 119 -19.45 5.90 -1.28
N GLY A 120 -19.79 7.04 -1.88
CA GLY A 120 -19.06 8.30 -1.72
C GLY A 120 -19.55 9.17 -0.57
N SER A 121 -20.33 8.64 0.37
CA SER A 121 -20.88 9.44 1.47
C SER A 121 -19.83 9.77 2.53
N LYS A 122 -19.94 10.95 3.13
CA LYS A 122 -19.05 11.40 4.20
C LYS A 122 -19.61 11.00 5.56
N ASN A 123 -19.41 9.76 5.94
CA ASN A 123 -19.84 9.23 7.23
C ASN A 123 -18.70 8.46 7.92
N VAL A 124 -18.89 8.19 9.20
CA VAL A 124 -17.87 7.52 10.03
C VAL A 124 -17.59 6.10 9.52
N ARG A 125 -18.58 5.41 8.96
CA ARG A 125 -18.40 4.08 8.34
C ARG A 125 -17.37 4.12 7.21
N ASN A 126 -17.46 5.09 6.31
CA ASN A 126 -16.51 5.24 5.19
C ASN A 126 -15.15 5.75 5.65
N LEU A 127 -15.12 6.63 6.66
CA LEU A 127 -13.88 7.04 7.31
C LEU A 127 -13.13 5.85 7.92
N ARG A 128 -13.83 5.01 8.70
CA ARG A 128 -13.28 3.78 9.29
C ARG A 128 -12.77 2.82 8.22
N ARG A 129 -13.54 2.59 7.16
CA ARG A 129 -13.08 1.77 6.03
C ARG A 129 -11.84 2.31 5.34
N LEU A 130 -11.72 3.63 5.23
CA LEU A 130 -10.54 4.25 4.64
C LEU A 130 -9.32 4.10 5.57
N LEU A 131 -9.50 4.27 6.87
CA LEU A 131 -8.47 4.00 7.88
C LEU A 131 -8.01 2.52 7.83
N ASP A 132 -8.95 1.57 7.74
CA ASP A 132 -8.66 0.14 7.55
C ASP A 132 -7.91 -0.14 6.25
N PHE A 133 -8.31 0.53 5.15
CA PHE A 133 -7.64 0.42 3.87
C PHE A 133 -6.16 0.82 4.00
N PHE A 134 -5.87 1.94 4.65
CA PHE A 134 -4.51 2.41 4.94
C PHE A 134 -3.80 1.62 6.04
N GLY A 135 -4.53 0.94 6.92
CA GLY A 135 -3.98 0.23 8.08
C GLY A 135 -3.45 1.18 9.15
N VAL A 136 -4.14 2.28 9.41
CA VAL A 136 -3.76 3.33 10.37
C VAL A 136 -4.92 3.62 11.32
N ALA A 137 -4.61 4.00 12.56
CA ALA A 137 -5.62 4.18 13.60
C ALA A 137 -6.42 5.49 13.46
N THR A 138 -5.77 6.58 13.03
CA THR A 138 -6.41 7.90 12.90
C THR A 138 -5.88 8.68 11.68
N PRO A 139 -6.60 9.71 11.22
CA PRO A 139 -6.13 10.63 10.18
C PRO A 139 -4.77 11.28 10.47
N GLU A 140 -4.50 11.63 11.72
CA GLU A 140 -3.24 12.24 12.16
C GLU A 140 -2.08 11.25 12.02
N VAL A 141 -2.30 10.01 12.44
CA VAL A 141 -1.31 8.93 12.28
C VAL A 141 -1.06 8.65 10.80
N ALA A 142 -2.10 8.69 9.97
CA ALA A 142 -1.98 8.51 8.54
C ALA A 142 -1.01 9.53 7.91
N HIS A 143 -1.12 10.80 8.29
CA HIS A 143 -0.23 11.86 7.82
C HIS A 143 1.24 11.61 8.18
N ASN A 144 1.51 11.14 9.40
CA ASN A 144 2.87 10.81 9.84
C ASN A 144 3.45 9.61 9.06
N VAL A 145 2.67 8.55 8.91
CA VAL A 145 3.06 7.35 8.14
C VAL A 145 3.36 7.73 6.69
N TRP A 146 2.56 8.62 6.09
CA TRP A 146 2.81 9.06 4.72
C TRP A 146 3.95 10.06 4.59
N ARG A 147 4.26 10.89 5.58
CA ARG A 147 5.45 11.74 5.54
C ARG A 147 6.73 10.90 5.40
N GLY A 148 6.81 9.78 6.12
CA GLY A 148 7.89 8.79 5.95
C GLY A 148 7.92 8.22 4.53
N TYR A 149 6.76 7.93 3.93
CA TYR A 149 6.67 7.53 2.52
C TYR A 149 7.09 8.64 1.55
N GLN A 150 6.63 9.87 1.75
CA GLN A 150 6.94 11.00 0.88
C GLN A 150 8.44 11.30 0.81
N ALA A 151 9.19 11.09 1.89
CA ALA A 151 10.66 11.22 1.88
C ALA A 151 11.35 10.15 1.00
N ALA A 152 10.76 8.96 0.87
CA ALA A 152 11.25 7.93 -0.03
C ALA A 152 10.80 8.14 -1.50
N PHE A 153 9.63 8.77 -1.72
CA PHE A 153 8.99 8.88 -3.05
C PHE A 153 9.15 10.24 -3.74
N ARG A 154 9.42 11.35 -3.04
CA ARG A 154 9.69 12.67 -3.67
C ARG A 154 10.96 12.68 -4.54
N ARG A 155 11.69 11.56 -4.58
CA ARG A 155 12.91 11.38 -5.37
C ARG A 155 12.63 11.30 -6.87
N SER A 156 11.54 10.66 -7.31
CA SER A 156 11.30 10.37 -8.74
C SER A 156 10.30 11.30 -9.46
N SER A 157 9.77 12.36 -8.82
CA SER A 157 8.91 13.31 -9.54
C SER A 157 8.93 14.75 -9.01
N VAL A 158 9.07 15.69 -9.95
CA VAL A 158 8.84 17.13 -9.75
C VAL A 158 7.42 17.33 -9.21
N LEU A 159 7.33 17.78 -7.94
CA LEU A 159 6.16 18.34 -7.26
C LEU A 159 4.83 17.57 -7.47
N SER A 160 4.49 16.69 -6.52
CA SER A 160 3.13 16.12 -6.41
C SER A 160 2.12 17.20 -6.01
N PRO A 161 1.03 17.43 -6.78
CA PRO A 161 -0.05 18.35 -6.39
C PRO A 161 -1.06 17.74 -5.41
N ASN A 162 -1.06 16.41 -5.20
CA ASN A 162 -1.96 15.73 -4.26
C ASN A 162 -1.28 14.52 -3.59
N GLU A 163 -0.82 14.77 -2.38
CA GLU A 163 -0.15 13.78 -1.52
C GLU A 163 -1.04 12.58 -1.17
N TYR A 164 -2.34 12.81 -0.97
CA TYR A 164 -3.31 11.77 -0.61
C TYR A 164 -3.63 10.84 -1.77
N ALA A 165 -3.74 11.37 -2.99
CA ALA A 165 -3.91 10.55 -4.17
C ALA A 165 -2.67 9.65 -4.40
N THR A 166 -1.47 10.19 -4.22
CA THR A 166 -0.23 9.42 -4.29
C THR A 166 -0.18 8.32 -3.23
N ALA A 167 -0.50 8.65 -1.97
CA ALA A 167 -0.58 7.68 -0.89
C ALA A 167 -1.60 6.56 -1.16
N THR A 168 -2.75 6.92 -1.74
CA THR A 168 -3.79 5.96 -2.12
C THR A 168 -3.29 4.98 -3.19
N TRP A 169 -2.63 5.49 -4.24
CA TRP A 169 -2.08 4.66 -5.30
C TRP A 169 -0.97 3.72 -4.79
N LEU A 170 -0.08 4.23 -3.92
CA LEU A 170 0.94 3.41 -3.27
C LEU A 170 0.34 2.31 -2.40
N ARG A 171 -0.72 2.62 -1.65
CA ARG A 171 -1.39 1.63 -0.81
C ARG A 171 -2.10 0.56 -1.64
N LEU A 172 -2.70 0.93 -2.76
CA LEU A 172 -3.24 -0.02 -3.75
C LEU A 172 -2.13 -0.97 -4.23
N ALA A 173 -1.00 -0.42 -4.69
CA ALA A 173 0.14 -1.20 -5.14
C ALA A 173 0.69 -2.13 -4.04
N GLU A 174 0.83 -1.63 -2.81
CA GLU A 174 1.30 -2.42 -1.68
C GLU A 174 0.39 -3.62 -1.40
N ARG A 175 -0.93 -3.40 -1.41
CA ARG A 175 -1.91 -4.48 -1.17
C ARG A 175 -1.86 -5.53 -2.28
N GLU A 176 -1.77 -5.13 -3.55
CA GLU A 176 -1.65 -6.08 -4.67
C GLU A 176 -0.33 -6.84 -4.63
N ALA A 177 0.78 -6.16 -4.34
CA ALA A 177 2.09 -6.78 -4.26
C ALA A 177 2.19 -7.76 -3.07
N ARG A 178 1.53 -7.46 -1.95
CA ARG A 178 1.44 -8.37 -0.79
C ARG A 178 0.69 -9.67 -1.11
N LYS A 179 -0.32 -9.65 -1.99
CA LYS A 179 -1.07 -10.85 -2.41
C LYS A 179 -0.24 -11.81 -3.27
N LYS A 180 0.75 -11.30 -4.03
CA LYS A 180 1.59 -12.13 -4.90
C LYS A 180 2.53 -13.01 -4.09
N HIS A 181 2.61 -14.30 -4.40
CA HIS A 181 3.69 -15.15 -3.92
C HIS A 181 5.00 -14.79 -4.66
N CYS A 182 6.11 -14.70 -3.94
CA CYS A 182 7.44 -14.50 -4.52
C CYS A 182 8.44 -15.36 -3.75
N GLU A 183 9.47 -15.84 -4.45
CA GLU A 183 10.64 -16.43 -3.81
C GLU A 183 11.42 -15.37 -3.02
N PRO A 184 12.35 -15.74 -2.13
CA PRO A 184 13.22 -14.78 -1.47
C PRO A 184 14.04 -13.97 -2.47
N TYR A 185 14.18 -12.67 -2.20
CA TYR A 185 14.90 -11.74 -3.07
C TYR A 185 16.36 -12.14 -3.24
N ASP A 186 16.75 -12.27 -4.50
CA ASP A 186 18.12 -12.57 -4.92
C ASP A 186 18.60 -11.50 -5.92
N ARG A 187 19.58 -10.71 -5.47
CA ARG A 187 20.18 -9.63 -6.27
C ARG A 187 20.92 -10.15 -7.50
N ALA A 188 21.63 -11.28 -7.37
CA ALA A 188 22.39 -11.85 -8.47
C ALA A 188 21.42 -12.41 -9.52
N ALA A 189 20.42 -13.17 -9.08
CA ALA A 189 19.39 -13.71 -9.97
C ALA A 189 18.59 -12.60 -10.67
N LEU A 190 18.25 -11.49 -9.99
CA LEU A 190 17.62 -10.34 -10.64
C LEU A 190 18.53 -9.71 -11.70
N THR A 191 19.84 -9.59 -11.43
CA THR A 191 20.81 -9.07 -12.40
C THR A 191 20.89 -9.97 -13.64
N ASP A 192 20.97 -11.28 -13.43
CA ASP A 192 21.03 -12.28 -14.50
C ASP A 192 19.72 -12.37 -15.31
N LEU A 193 18.60 -11.95 -14.71
CA LEU A 193 17.29 -11.93 -15.36
C LEU A 193 17.12 -10.74 -16.33
N LEU A 194 17.88 -9.64 -16.17
CA LEU A 194 17.71 -8.41 -16.97
C LEU A 194 17.74 -8.62 -18.49
N PRO A 195 18.68 -9.41 -19.07
CA PRO A 195 18.68 -9.66 -20.52
C PRO A 195 17.39 -10.32 -21.00
N ARG A 196 16.84 -11.25 -20.20
CA ARG A 196 15.58 -11.91 -20.53
C ARG A 196 14.39 -10.96 -20.45
N LEU A 197 14.36 -10.04 -19.48
CA LEU A 197 13.33 -8.99 -19.42
C LEU A 197 13.45 -8.04 -20.63
N ARG A 198 14.67 -7.74 -21.09
CA ARG A 198 14.90 -6.90 -22.28
C ARG A 198 14.33 -7.54 -23.55
N GLU A 199 14.44 -8.86 -23.71
CA GLU A 199 13.86 -9.59 -24.85
C GLU A 199 12.33 -9.47 -24.93
N LEU A 200 11.65 -9.32 -23.78
CA LEU A 200 10.19 -9.14 -23.73
C LEU A 200 9.74 -7.82 -24.38
N THR A 201 10.65 -6.87 -24.59
CA THR A 201 10.34 -5.66 -25.36
C THR A 201 9.86 -6.00 -26.77
N LEU A 202 10.30 -7.11 -27.36
CA LEU A 202 9.90 -7.55 -28.70
C LEU A 202 8.54 -8.26 -28.73
N GLN A 203 8.01 -8.66 -27.58
CA GLN A 203 6.76 -9.40 -27.48
C GLN A 203 5.55 -8.47 -27.46
N ASP A 204 4.38 -9.04 -27.75
CA ASP A 204 3.10 -8.34 -27.62
C ASP A 204 2.73 -8.11 -26.15
N GLN A 205 1.89 -7.10 -25.91
CA GLN A 205 1.50 -6.71 -24.57
C GLN A 205 0.93 -7.85 -23.74
N ASN A 206 0.03 -8.65 -24.30
CA ASN A 206 -0.60 -9.76 -23.58
C ASN A 206 0.42 -10.80 -23.10
N VAL A 207 1.56 -10.94 -23.80
CA VAL A 207 2.62 -11.87 -23.42
C VAL A 207 3.46 -11.29 -22.30
N TRP A 208 3.98 -10.07 -22.48
CA TRP A 208 4.88 -9.50 -21.47
C TRP A 208 4.15 -9.09 -20.19
N SER A 209 2.85 -8.76 -20.24
CA SER A 209 2.07 -8.39 -19.04
C SER A 209 1.86 -9.57 -18.09
N GLU A 210 1.90 -10.80 -18.60
CA GLU A 210 1.85 -12.03 -17.80
C GLU A 210 3.26 -12.51 -17.40
N GLU A 211 4.20 -12.51 -18.34
CA GLU A 211 5.55 -13.03 -18.09
C GLU A 211 6.38 -12.15 -17.17
N LEU A 212 6.27 -10.81 -17.25
CA LEU A 212 7.05 -9.91 -16.41
C LEU A 212 6.79 -10.15 -14.90
N PRO A 213 5.54 -10.12 -14.40
CA PRO A 213 5.28 -10.45 -13.00
C PRO A 213 5.72 -11.86 -12.60
N ARG A 214 5.57 -12.84 -13.51
CA ARG A 214 5.96 -14.24 -13.25
C ARG A 214 7.46 -14.39 -13.04
N LEU A 215 8.26 -13.82 -13.95
CA LEU A 215 9.73 -13.88 -13.89
C LEU A 215 10.27 -13.08 -12.70
N CYS A 216 9.76 -11.88 -12.47
CA CYS A 216 10.14 -11.05 -11.33
C CYS A 216 9.84 -11.75 -9.98
N ALA A 217 8.71 -12.46 -9.87
CA ALA A 217 8.35 -13.16 -8.65
C ALA A 217 9.33 -14.30 -8.28
N GLN A 218 10.00 -14.90 -9.26
CA GLN A 218 11.01 -15.96 -9.04
C GLN A 218 12.30 -15.44 -8.39
N VAL A 219 12.53 -14.13 -8.40
CA VAL A 219 13.70 -13.47 -7.83
C VAL A 219 13.34 -12.50 -6.70
N GLY A 220 12.14 -12.67 -6.10
CA GLY A 220 11.64 -11.88 -4.98
C GLY A 220 11.14 -10.48 -5.30
N VAL A 221 10.87 -10.19 -6.58
CA VAL A 221 10.29 -8.92 -7.03
C VAL A 221 8.79 -9.10 -7.33
N ALA A 222 7.94 -8.54 -6.47
CA ALA A 222 6.51 -8.43 -6.69
C ALA A 222 6.21 -7.25 -7.64
N LEU A 223 6.28 -7.51 -8.94
CA LEU A 223 5.89 -6.54 -9.96
C LEU A 223 4.35 -6.47 -10.08
N VAL A 224 3.80 -5.27 -9.92
CA VAL A 224 2.36 -4.99 -10.03
C VAL A 224 2.09 -3.82 -10.97
N PHE A 225 1.00 -3.94 -11.72
CA PHE A 225 0.48 -2.86 -12.54
C PHE A 225 -0.77 -2.29 -11.89
N VAL A 226 -0.76 -1.00 -11.56
CA VAL A 226 -1.89 -0.34 -10.88
C VAL A 226 -2.24 0.92 -11.67
N PRO A 227 -3.43 1.01 -12.28
CA PRO A 227 -3.84 2.21 -13.01
C PRO A 227 -3.70 3.46 -12.14
N ALA A 228 -3.16 4.53 -12.70
CA ALA A 228 -2.95 5.80 -12.02
C ALA A 228 -4.29 6.36 -11.51
N LEU A 229 -4.29 6.92 -10.31
CA LEU A 229 -5.47 7.64 -9.82
C LEU A 229 -5.54 9.03 -10.45
N THR A 230 -6.75 9.58 -10.51
CA THR A 230 -6.94 10.95 -11.00
C THR A 230 -6.07 11.93 -10.19
N LYS A 231 -5.34 12.83 -10.87
CA LYS A 231 -4.39 13.79 -10.26
C LYS A 231 -3.15 13.16 -9.60
N THR A 232 -2.85 11.89 -9.84
CA THR A 232 -1.52 11.34 -9.49
C THR A 232 -0.53 11.59 -10.62
N ASN A 233 0.70 11.94 -10.23
CA ASN A 233 1.81 12.13 -11.16
C ASN A 233 2.78 10.94 -11.21
N VAL A 234 2.45 9.84 -10.53
CA VAL A 234 3.35 8.71 -10.31
C VAL A 234 3.35 7.77 -11.51
N SER A 235 4.54 7.51 -12.03
CA SER A 235 4.78 6.53 -13.11
C SER A 235 5.21 5.17 -12.56
N GLY A 236 5.98 5.17 -11.49
CA GLY A 236 6.45 3.95 -10.83
C GLY A 236 6.77 4.17 -9.36
N ALA A 237 6.92 3.07 -8.64
CA ALA A 237 7.36 3.07 -7.25
C ALA A 237 8.03 1.75 -6.87
N THR A 238 9.17 1.85 -6.19
CA THR A 238 9.89 0.71 -5.61
C THR A 238 9.85 0.74 -4.08
N ARG A 239 9.55 -0.38 -3.45
CA ARG A 239 9.52 -0.49 -1.98
C ARG A 239 9.75 -1.90 -1.47
N TRP A 240 10.60 -2.05 -0.45
CA TRP A 240 10.72 -3.31 0.29
C TRP A 240 9.48 -3.55 1.17
N LEU A 241 8.82 -4.69 0.97
CA LEU A 241 7.66 -5.12 1.77
C LEU A 241 8.10 -5.93 3.01
N THR A 242 9.19 -6.68 2.86
CA THR A 242 9.88 -7.47 3.90
C THR A 242 11.38 -7.42 3.63
N SER A 243 12.18 -8.14 4.42
CA SER A 243 13.63 -8.25 4.21
C SER A 243 14.03 -8.95 2.90
N ASP A 244 13.12 -9.71 2.32
CA ASP A 244 13.33 -10.65 1.20
C ASP A 244 12.27 -10.50 0.10
N LYS A 245 11.41 -9.49 0.14
CA LYS A 245 10.41 -9.23 -0.90
C LYS A 245 10.34 -7.74 -1.21
N VAL A 246 10.53 -7.41 -2.48
CA VAL A 246 10.47 -6.04 -2.98
C VAL A 246 9.27 -5.86 -3.92
N MET A 247 8.53 -4.78 -3.72
CA MET A 247 7.48 -4.32 -4.62
C MET A 247 8.10 -3.42 -5.68
N VAL A 248 7.74 -3.66 -6.93
CA VAL A 248 7.87 -2.71 -8.03
C VAL A 248 6.48 -2.47 -8.58
N ALA A 249 6.03 -1.23 -8.56
CA ALA A 249 4.71 -0.83 -9.02
C ALA A 249 4.86 0.09 -10.22
N LEU A 250 4.07 -0.13 -11.26
CA LEU A 250 4.03 0.70 -12.47
C LEU A 250 2.59 1.13 -12.74
N SER A 251 2.41 2.39 -13.13
CA SER A 251 1.10 2.93 -13.49
C SER A 251 0.86 2.97 -14.99
N ASP A 252 -0.39 3.09 -15.43
CA ASP A 252 -0.77 3.21 -16.83
C ASP A 252 -0.52 4.61 -17.42
N ARG A 253 0.22 5.48 -16.72
CA ARG A 253 0.58 6.81 -17.24
C ARG A 253 1.44 6.77 -18.49
N PHE A 254 2.10 5.64 -18.74
CA PHE A 254 2.87 5.42 -19.95
C PHE A 254 1.94 5.40 -21.14
N LYS A 255 2.12 6.38 -22.03
CA LYS A 255 1.32 6.41 -23.27
C LYS A 255 1.81 5.38 -24.28
N THR A 256 3.08 4.99 -24.18
CA THR A 256 3.79 4.21 -25.17
C THR A 256 4.84 3.29 -24.55
N ASP A 257 5.20 2.24 -25.28
CA ASP A 257 6.09 1.16 -24.83
C ASP A 257 7.49 1.65 -24.44
N ASP A 258 8.04 2.66 -25.11
CA ASP A 258 9.32 3.28 -24.73
C ASP A 258 9.33 3.83 -23.30
N GLN A 259 8.25 4.50 -22.89
CA GLN A 259 8.14 5.05 -21.54
C GLN A 259 7.95 3.95 -20.50
N PHE A 260 7.10 2.96 -20.81
CA PHE A 260 6.87 1.81 -19.94
C PHE A 260 8.17 1.05 -19.65
N TRP A 261 8.90 0.67 -20.70
CA TRP A 261 10.12 -0.13 -20.55
C TRP A 261 11.22 0.66 -19.83
N PHE A 262 11.37 1.96 -20.13
CA PHE A 262 12.32 2.81 -19.41
C PHE A 262 11.99 2.87 -17.91
N SER A 263 10.72 3.10 -17.55
CA SER A 263 10.32 3.15 -16.15
C SER A 263 10.44 1.81 -15.44
N LEU A 264 10.15 0.68 -16.10
CA LEU A 264 10.40 -0.63 -15.51
C LEU A 264 11.87 -0.80 -15.11
N PHE A 265 12.80 -0.56 -16.03
CA PHE A 265 14.23 -0.75 -15.75
C PHE A 265 14.77 0.32 -14.79
N HIS A 266 14.19 1.51 -14.75
CA HIS A 266 14.50 2.54 -13.76
C HIS A 266 14.11 2.07 -12.35
N GLU A 267 12.91 1.53 -12.17
CA GLU A 267 12.50 0.96 -10.87
C GLU A 267 13.37 -0.25 -10.47
N LEU A 268 13.71 -1.13 -11.41
CA LEU A 268 14.65 -2.23 -11.14
C LEU A 268 16.05 -1.73 -10.78
N ALA A 269 16.48 -0.58 -11.31
CA ALA A 269 17.74 0.06 -10.91
C ALA A 269 17.71 0.45 -9.43
N HIS A 270 16.60 1.03 -8.96
CA HIS A 270 16.43 1.35 -7.54
C HIS A 270 16.56 0.10 -6.65
N VAL A 271 15.98 -1.02 -7.08
CA VAL A 271 16.13 -2.31 -6.38
C VAL A 271 17.60 -2.74 -6.31
N LEU A 272 18.33 -2.68 -7.43
CA LEU A 272 19.68 -3.23 -7.56
C LEU A 272 20.80 -2.33 -7.01
N LEU A 273 20.68 -1.01 -7.17
CA LEU A 273 21.71 -0.03 -6.84
C LEU A 273 21.51 0.56 -5.44
N HIS A 274 20.28 0.83 -5.05
CA HIS A 274 19.97 1.56 -3.81
C HIS A 274 19.41 0.64 -2.71
N GLY A 275 18.81 -0.49 -3.09
CA GLY A 275 18.41 -1.56 -2.18
C GLY A 275 17.53 -1.07 -1.03
N LYS A 276 17.80 -1.56 0.19
CA LYS A 276 17.01 -1.25 1.41
C LYS A 276 17.17 0.19 1.89
N ARG A 277 18.16 0.95 1.41
CA ARG A 277 18.33 2.37 1.77
C ARG A 277 17.13 3.22 1.34
N LEU A 278 16.29 2.71 0.43
CA LEU A 278 15.04 3.33 -0.01
C LEU A 278 13.91 3.28 1.03
N THR A 279 13.93 2.33 1.97
CA THR A 279 12.82 2.10 2.93
C THR A 279 13.15 2.39 4.39
N PHE A 280 14.41 2.37 4.79
CA PHE A 280 14.82 2.42 6.21
C PHE A 280 15.49 3.75 6.63
N MET A 281 15.23 4.84 5.92
CA MET A 281 15.82 6.15 6.26
C MET A 281 15.17 6.86 7.46
N ASP A 282 14.20 6.26 8.17
CA ASP A 282 13.39 6.98 9.17
C ASP A 282 13.62 6.59 10.64
N ASP A 283 14.55 5.69 10.96
CA ASP A 283 14.72 5.20 12.35
C ASP A 283 15.91 5.79 13.12
N ARG A 284 16.68 6.72 12.54
CA ARG A 284 17.74 7.43 13.29
C ARG A 284 17.79 8.88 12.89
N ASP A 285 17.59 9.75 13.88
CA ASP A 285 17.91 11.18 13.90
C ASP A 285 18.80 11.62 12.73
N ASN A 286 18.17 12.08 11.65
CA ASN A 286 18.78 13.03 10.74
C ASN A 286 17.71 13.75 9.94
N LEU A 287 17.61 15.04 10.25
CA LEU A 287 16.89 16.04 9.50
C LEU A 287 17.18 15.92 8.01
N SER A 288 16.11 15.79 7.22
CA SER A 288 16.07 15.92 5.75
C SER A 288 16.95 14.94 4.95
N PRO A 289 16.40 14.21 3.97
CA PRO A 289 17.24 13.66 2.91
C PRO A 289 18.07 14.79 2.30
N ASP A 290 19.39 14.66 2.27
CA ASP A 290 20.23 15.59 1.51
C ASP A 290 19.80 15.47 0.04
N LYS A 291 19.17 16.52 -0.50
CA LYS A 291 18.70 16.57 -1.89
C LYS A 291 19.77 16.11 -2.89
N ARG A 292 21.05 16.34 -2.57
CA ARG A 292 22.17 15.90 -3.41
C ARG A 292 22.25 14.38 -3.56
N HIS A 293 21.92 13.62 -2.51
CA HIS A 293 21.87 12.15 -2.58
C HIS A 293 20.66 11.64 -3.35
N GLU A 294 19.55 12.38 -3.34
CA GLU A 294 18.36 12.05 -4.13
C GLU A 294 18.63 12.22 -5.62
N ASP A 295 19.19 13.36 -6.02
CA ASP A 295 19.53 13.65 -7.41
C ASP A 295 20.52 12.61 -7.98
N THR A 296 21.52 12.17 -7.20
CA THR A 296 22.47 11.14 -7.66
C THR A 296 21.83 9.77 -7.88
N SER A 297 20.89 9.37 -7.02
CA SER A 297 20.19 8.07 -7.15
C SER A 297 19.32 8.03 -8.40
N GLU A 298 18.61 9.12 -8.69
CA GLU A 298 17.77 9.21 -9.90
C GLU A 298 18.62 9.19 -11.18
N ASP A 299 19.76 9.89 -11.20
CA ASP A 299 20.69 9.88 -12.32
C ASP A 299 21.30 8.49 -12.53
N GLU A 300 21.68 7.79 -11.45
CA GLU A 300 22.15 6.40 -11.50
C GLU A 300 21.06 5.46 -12.06
N ALA A 301 19.81 5.61 -11.61
CA ALA A 301 18.69 4.81 -12.11
C ALA A 301 18.39 5.07 -13.59
N ASN A 302 18.43 6.34 -14.02
CA ASN A 302 18.26 6.73 -15.42
C ASN A 302 19.38 6.18 -16.31
N ALA A 303 20.63 6.29 -15.87
CA ALA A 303 21.78 5.75 -16.58
C ALA A 303 21.72 4.22 -16.68
N PHE A 304 21.31 3.56 -15.59
CA PHE A 304 21.10 2.12 -15.56
C PHE A 304 20.03 1.69 -16.56
N ALA A 305 18.83 2.27 -16.49
CA ALA A 305 17.72 1.94 -17.38
C ALA A 305 18.11 2.12 -18.86
N ALA A 306 18.79 3.22 -19.18
CA ALA A 306 19.33 3.48 -20.50
C ALA A 306 20.32 2.40 -20.95
N SER A 307 21.25 2.00 -20.09
CA SER A 307 22.27 0.99 -20.42
C SER A 307 21.69 -0.42 -20.51
N VAL A 308 20.66 -0.77 -19.75
CA VAL A 308 19.99 -2.08 -19.89
C VAL A 308 19.25 -2.15 -21.23
N LEU A 309 18.54 -1.09 -21.61
CA LEU A 309 17.80 -1.03 -22.88
C LEU A 309 18.71 -0.95 -24.10
N LEU A 310 19.78 -0.15 -24.02
CA LEU A 310 20.80 -0.02 -25.05
C LEU A 310 22.19 -0.25 -24.44
N PRO A 311 22.61 -1.53 -24.33
CA PRO A 311 23.92 -1.89 -23.80
C PRO A 311 25.10 -1.21 -24.50
N PRO A 312 26.24 -1.02 -23.82
CA PRO A 312 27.40 -0.30 -24.34
C PRO A 312 27.92 -0.82 -25.70
N GLU A 313 27.76 -2.12 -25.99
CA GLU A 313 28.13 -2.70 -27.29
C GLU A 313 27.39 -2.06 -28.48
N TYR A 314 26.20 -1.50 -28.26
CA TYR A 314 25.42 -0.81 -29.29
C TYR A 314 25.69 0.70 -29.35
N ALA A 315 26.47 1.28 -28.42
CA ALA A 315 26.67 2.72 -28.32
C ALA A 315 27.28 3.35 -29.58
N THR A 316 28.22 2.65 -30.23
CA THR A 316 28.83 3.14 -31.48
C THR A 316 27.84 3.09 -32.65
N ALA A 317 27.04 2.03 -32.76
CA ALA A 317 26.00 1.93 -33.78
C ALA A 317 24.90 2.98 -33.56
N TYR A 318 24.51 3.21 -32.30
CA TYR A 318 23.54 4.25 -31.94
C TYR A 318 24.04 5.66 -32.31
N ARG A 319 25.30 6.00 -31.99
CA ARG A 319 25.87 7.31 -32.39
C ARG A 319 25.88 7.52 -33.89
N ARG A 320 26.16 6.47 -34.68
CA ARG A 320 26.08 6.53 -36.15
C ARG A 320 24.65 6.77 -36.63
N LEU A 321 23.68 6.06 -36.05
CA LEU A 321 22.25 6.28 -36.33
C LEU A 321 21.86 7.74 -36.03
N ALA A 322 22.22 8.23 -34.84
CA ALA A 322 21.88 9.58 -34.39
C ALA A 322 22.52 10.69 -35.23
N ALA A 323 23.69 10.45 -35.81
CA ALA A 323 24.38 11.39 -36.70
C ALA A 323 23.85 11.37 -38.16
N THR A 324 22.88 10.51 -38.48
CA THR A 324 22.36 10.39 -39.84
C THR A 324 21.51 11.61 -40.23
N ARG A 325 21.94 12.32 -41.27
CA ARG A 325 21.31 13.58 -41.73
C ARG A 325 19.83 13.44 -42.09
N TYR A 326 19.45 12.33 -42.71
CA TYR A 326 18.07 12.02 -43.09
C TYR A 326 17.67 10.67 -42.49
N LEU A 327 17.44 10.66 -41.18
CA LEU A 327 17.10 9.45 -40.46
C LEU A 327 15.66 8.99 -40.76
N SER A 328 15.53 7.84 -41.41
CA SER A 328 14.24 7.24 -41.78
C SER A 328 13.71 6.26 -40.72
N LEU A 329 12.42 5.92 -40.80
CA LEU A 329 11.84 4.88 -39.93
C LEU A 329 12.49 3.51 -40.18
N ALA A 330 12.91 3.21 -41.41
CA ALA A 330 13.57 1.95 -41.75
C ALA A 330 14.94 1.82 -41.08
N ASP A 331 15.70 2.92 -40.97
CA ASP A 331 16.99 2.95 -40.26
C ASP A 331 16.81 2.66 -38.77
N ILE A 332 15.78 3.27 -38.15
CA ILE A 332 15.42 3.05 -36.74
C ILE A 332 15.04 1.59 -36.52
N GLN A 333 14.20 1.02 -37.39
CA GLN A 333 13.79 -0.38 -37.30
C GLN A 333 14.98 -1.34 -37.52
N ALA A 334 15.90 -1.03 -38.44
CA ALA A 334 17.09 -1.83 -38.68
C ALA A 334 18.02 -1.84 -37.45
N PHE A 335 18.23 -0.69 -36.82
CA PHE A 335 18.98 -0.61 -35.57
C PHE A 335 18.27 -1.33 -34.41
N ALA A 336 16.95 -1.15 -34.28
CA ALA A 336 16.17 -1.84 -33.24
C ALA A 336 16.29 -3.37 -33.35
N ARG A 337 16.25 -3.91 -34.59
CA ARG A 337 16.48 -5.34 -34.85
C ARG A 337 17.88 -5.79 -34.49
N SER A 338 18.93 -5.01 -34.79
CA SER A 338 20.30 -5.39 -34.42
C SER A 338 20.55 -5.30 -32.92
N ALA A 339 19.88 -4.37 -32.22
CA ALA A 339 19.93 -4.21 -30.77
C ALA A 339 19.02 -5.20 -30.00
N GLY A 340 18.12 -5.90 -30.70
CA GLY A 340 17.19 -6.85 -30.09
C GLY A 340 16.15 -6.18 -29.18
N ILE A 341 15.66 -5.00 -29.55
CA ILE A 341 14.66 -4.24 -28.77
C ILE A 341 13.54 -3.68 -29.64
N ALA A 342 12.42 -3.29 -29.03
CA ALA A 342 11.33 -2.64 -29.73
C ALA A 342 11.77 -1.32 -30.40
N SER A 343 11.29 -1.07 -31.63
CA SER A 343 11.60 0.17 -32.34
C SER A 343 11.12 1.42 -31.60
N GLY A 344 10.00 1.33 -30.86
CA GLY A 344 9.50 2.42 -30.02
C GLY A 344 10.53 2.93 -29.02
N ILE A 345 11.29 2.02 -28.39
CA ILE A 345 12.34 2.35 -27.40
C ILE A 345 13.45 3.18 -28.05
N VAL A 346 13.88 2.82 -29.26
CA VAL A 346 14.88 3.58 -30.03
C VAL A 346 14.36 4.98 -30.36
N VAL A 347 13.09 5.10 -30.78
CA VAL A 347 12.46 6.41 -31.00
C VAL A 347 12.44 7.24 -29.72
N GLY A 348 12.03 6.64 -28.59
CA GLY A 348 12.04 7.30 -27.29
C GLY A 348 13.41 7.83 -26.91
N ARG A 349 14.46 7.03 -27.13
CA ARG A 349 15.85 7.44 -26.89
C ARG A 349 16.29 8.59 -27.79
N LEU A 350 16.02 8.52 -29.10
CA LEU A 350 16.36 9.59 -30.04
C LEU A 350 15.63 10.90 -29.72
N GLN A 351 14.38 10.82 -29.25
CA GLN A 351 13.60 11.99 -28.81
C GLN A 351 14.16 12.60 -27.53
N HIS A 352 14.50 11.75 -26.55
CA HIS A 352 15.14 12.19 -25.30
C HIS A 352 16.49 12.89 -25.57
N ASP A 353 17.31 12.30 -26.44
CA ASP A 353 18.64 12.84 -26.82
C ASP A 353 18.53 14.04 -27.78
N ARG A 354 17.31 14.52 -28.08
CA ARG A 354 17.01 15.68 -28.95
C ARG A 354 17.50 15.52 -30.40
N VAL A 355 17.68 14.28 -30.84
CA VAL A 355 17.99 13.93 -32.23
C VAL A 355 16.71 13.93 -33.07
N TYR A 356 15.57 13.55 -32.46
CA TYR A 356 14.26 13.55 -33.07
C TYR A 356 13.29 14.47 -32.32
N ASP A 357 12.46 15.21 -33.04
CA ASP A 357 11.34 15.92 -32.41
C ASP A 357 10.32 14.94 -31.82
N TRP A 358 9.69 15.31 -30.71
CA TRP A 358 8.66 14.50 -30.04
C TRP A 358 7.45 14.12 -30.91
N GLY A 359 7.21 14.83 -32.02
CA GLY A 359 6.16 14.52 -32.99
C GLY A 359 6.53 13.46 -34.04
N LYS A 360 7.82 13.13 -34.18
CA LYS A 360 8.33 12.26 -35.25
C LYS A 360 8.58 10.84 -34.73
N GLY A 361 8.44 9.83 -35.60
CA GLY A 361 8.73 8.43 -35.27
C GLY A 361 7.69 7.73 -34.39
N ASN A 362 6.66 8.45 -33.92
CA ASN A 362 5.64 7.91 -33.01
C ASN A 362 4.84 6.74 -33.60
N GLY A 363 4.80 6.57 -34.93
CA GLY A 363 4.19 5.40 -35.57
C GLY A 363 4.91 4.07 -35.27
N LEU A 364 6.14 4.10 -34.74
CA LEU A 364 6.88 2.92 -34.29
C LEU A 364 6.69 2.63 -32.79
N LYS A 365 6.00 3.51 -32.05
CA LYS A 365 5.71 3.32 -30.63
C LYS A 365 4.38 2.59 -30.48
N ARG A 366 4.34 1.58 -29.62
CA ARG A 366 3.11 0.84 -29.32
C ARG A 366 2.44 1.46 -28.11
N LYS A 367 1.11 1.60 -28.14
CA LYS A 367 0.36 2.03 -26.96
C LYS A 367 0.41 0.94 -25.89
N VAL A 368 0.52 1.35 -24.64
CA VAL A 368 0.46 0.47 -23.48
C VAL A 368 -0.82 0.78 -22.70
N THR A 369 -1.52 -0.24 -22.24
CA THR A 369 -2.73 -0.07 -21.40
C THR A 369 -2.68 -1.06 -20.25
N LEU A 370 -2.38 -0.59 -19.05
CA LEU A 370 -2.31 -1.45 -17.87
C LEU A 370 -3.67 -1.42 -17.17
N GLY A 371 -4.47 -2.46 -17.30
CA GLY A 371 -5.82 -2.52 -16.73
C GLY A 371 -6.62 -3.70 -17.24
#